data_AF-A0A401QNP0-F1
#
_entry.id   AF-A0A401QNP0-F1
#
_cell.length_a   1.000
_cell.length_b   1.000
_cell.length_c   1.000
_cell.angle_alpha   90.00
_cell.angle_beta   90.00
_cell.angle_gamma   90.00
#
_symmetry.space_group_name_H-M   'P 1'
#
loop_
_entity.id
_entity.type
_entity.pdbx_description
1 polymer ?
#
loop_
_entity_poly.entity_id
_entity_poly.type
_entity_poly.pdbx_seq_one_letter_code
_entity_poly.pdbx_strand_id
1 'polypeptide(L)' 'MLYICGTDEYGTATETKALEEGLTPQQICDKYHAIHSHIYRWFSISFDYFGRTTTDHQT' A
#
# COMPACT_ATOMS: atom_id res chain seq x y z
N MET A 1 19.36 -4.35 13.75
CA MET A 1 18.21 -3.43 13.76
C MET A 1 17.22 -3.92 12.71
N LEU A 2 15.92 -3.76 12.96
CA LEU A 2 14.86 -4.21 12.07
C LEU A 2 13.97 -3.00 11.75
N TYR A 3 13.82 -2.67 10.47
CA TYR A 3 13.06 -1.54 9.95
C TYR A 3 11.89 -2.03 9.09
N ILE A 4 10.67 -1.85 9.58
CA ILE A 4 9.43 -2.31 8.94
C ILE A 4 8.57 -1.12 8.57
N CYS A 5 7.96 -1.15 7.39
CA CYS A 5 6.95 -0.19 6.96
C CYS A 5 5.93 -0.90 6.05
N GLY A 6 4.93 -0.19 5.55
CA GLY A 6 3.94 -0.73 4.63
C GLY A 6 2.88 0.28 4.23
N THR A 7 1.96 -0.13 3.38
CA THR A 7 0.80 0.67 2.97
C THR A 7 -0.43 0.34 3.82
N ASP A 8 -1.08 1.41 4.29
CA ASP A 8 -2.41 1.36 4.91
C ASP A 8 -3.47 1.47 3.81
N GLU A 9 -4.38 0.50 3.79
CA GLU A 9 -5.23 0.21 2.64
C GLU A 9 -6.72 0.14 2.97
N TYR A 10 -7.10 0.29 4.23
CA TYR A 10 -8.49 0.30 4.66
C TYR A 10 -9.04 1.73 4.84
N GLY A 11 -10.36 1.86 4.82
CA GLY A 11 -11.07 3.09 5.14
C GLY A 11 -11.77 3.75 3.96
N THR A 12 -12.67 4.69 4.29
CA THR A 12 -13.58 5.35 3.33
C THR A 12 -12.85 6.14 2.25
N ALA A 13 -11.64 6.63 2.54
CA ALA A 13 -10.81 7.33 1.57
C ALA A 13 -10.44 6.41 0.39
N THR A 14 -10.05 5.17 0.68
CA THR A 14 -9.72 4.16 -0.35
C THR A 14 -10.93 3.86 -1.22
N GLU A 15 -12.11 3.67 -0.62
CA GLU A 15 -13.35 3.40 -1.36
C GLU A 15 -13.76 4.57 -2.26
N THR A 16 -13.68 5.80 -1.73
CA THR A 16 -13.98 7.02 -2.49
C THR A 16 -13.05 7.14 -3.69
N LYS A 17 -11.75 6.92 -3.48
CA LYS A 17 -10.75 7.00 -4.54
C LYS A 17 -10.90 5.88 -5.57
N ALA A 18 -11.24 4.66 -5.14
CA ALA A 18 -11.54 3.54 -6.01
C ALA A 18 -12.72 3.88 -6.93
N LEU A 19 -13.79 4.47 -6.38
CA LEU A 19 -14.95 4.92 -7.14
C LEU A 19 -14.61 6.02 -8.15
N GLU A 20 -13.81 7.02 -7.75
CA GLU A 20 -13.35 8.09 -8.63
C GLU A 20 -12.54 7.57 -9.83
N GLU A 21 -11.71 6.54 -9.62
CA GLU A 21 -10.87 5.96 -10.67
C GLU A 21 -11.53 4.80 -11.43
N GLY A 22 -12.77 4.43 -11.07
CA GLY A 22 -13.48 3.30 -11.67
C GLY A 22 -12.81 1.94 -11.39
N LEU A 23 -12.12 1.82 -10.25
CA LEU A 23 -11.41 0.63 -9.80
C LEU A 23 -12.10 0.02 -8.58
N THR A 24 -11.80 -1.24 -8.29
CA THR A 24 -12.14 -1.85 -6.99
C THR A 24 -11.16 -1.36 -5.90
N PRO A 25 -11.56 -1.41 -4.61
CA PRO A 25 -10.66 -1.10 -3.49
C PRO A 25 -9.34 -1.88 -3.54
N GLN A 26 -9.38 -3.17 -3.89
CA GLN A 26 -8.15 -3.96 -4.01
C GLN A 26 -7.25 -3.46 -5.15
N GLN A 27 -7.82 -3.19 -6.33
CA GLN A 27 -7.05 -2.72 -7.49
C GLN A 27 -6.37 -1.37 -7.23
N ILE A 28 -7.04 -0.46 -6.52
CA ILE A 28 -6.42 0.82 -6.19
C ILE A 28 -5.29 0.66 -5.18
N CYS A 29 -5.48 -0.18 -4.16
CA CYS A 29 -4.43 -0.49 -3.21
C CYS A 29 -3.22 -1.13 -3.90
N ASP A 30 -3.44 -2.09 -4.80
CA ASP A 30 -2.37 -2.76 -5.55
C ASP A 30 -1.56 -1.77 -6.40
N LYS A 31 -2.26 -0.85 -7.06
CA LYS A 31 -1.65 0.23 -7.84
C LYS A 31 -0.76 1.10 -6.96
N TYR A 32 -1.27 1.60 -5.83
CA TYR A 32 -0.53 2.55 -5.01
C TYR A 32 0.57 1.90 -4.16
N HIS A 33 0.39 0.66 -3.70
CA HIS A 33 1.45 -0.08 -3.03
C HIS A 33 2.68 -0.27 -3.92
N ALA A 34 2.48 -0.61 -5.20
CA ALA A 34 3.58 -0.71 -6.17
C ALA A 34 4.28 0.64 -6.39
N ILE A 35 3.50 1.72 -6.51
CA ILE A 35 4.03 3.09 -6.66
C ILE A 35 4.89 3.48 -5.46
N HIS A 36 4.37 3.30 -4.24
CA HIS A 36 5.11 3.60 -3.01
C HIS A 36 6.41 2.79 -2.91
N SER A 37 6.33 1.48 -3.15
CA SER A 37 7.51 0.59 -3.15
C SER A 37 8.59 1.07 -4.12
N HIS A 38 8.19 1.47 -5.33
CA HIS A 38 9.12 2.01 -6.32
C HIS A 38 9.74 3.34 -5.90
N ILE A 39 8.95 4.25 -5.33
CA ILE A 39 9.43 5.54 -4.82
C ILE A 39 10.47 5.33 -3.72
N TYR A 40 10.15 4.51 -2.71
CA TYR A 40 11.08 4.26 -1.59
C TYR A 40 12.38 3.62 -2.06
N ARG A 41 12.29 2.66 -3.01
CA ARG A 41 13.48 2.08 -3.65
C ARG A 41 14.30 3.12 -4.41
N TRP A 42 13.65 4.03 -5.14
CA TRP A 42 14.33 5.10 -5.87
C TRP A 42 15.08 6.06 -4.93
N PHE A 43 14.49 6.39 -3.80
CA PHE A 43 15.14 7.18 -2.75
C PHE A 43 16.20 6.41 -1.93
N SER A 44 16.51 5.16 -2.30
CA SER A 44 17.43 4.28 -1.57
C SER A 44 17.04 4.04 -0.11
N ILE A 45 15.74 4.11 0.20
CA ILE A 45 15.20 3.76 1.52
C ILE A 45 15.14 2.24 1.60
N SER A 46 15.91 1.67 2.53
CA SER A 46 16.02 0.22 2.72
C SER A 46 15.24 -0.22 3.95
N PHE A 47 14.05 -0.78 3.74
CA PHE A 47 13.30 -1.49 4.75
C PHE A 47 13.70 -2.98 4.72
N ASP A 48 13.75 -3.62 5.89
CA ASP A 48 13.87 -5.07 5.97
C ASP A 48 12.58 -5.76 5.49
N TYR A 49 11.43 -5.09 5.67
CA TYR A 49 10.14 -5.51 5.14
C TYR A 49 9.24 -4.31 4.84
N PHE A 50 8.69 -4.26 3.63
CA PHE A 50 7.67 -3.29 3.22
C PHE A 50 6.37 -4.03 2.89
N GLY A 51 5.45 -4.05 3.84
CA GLY A 51 4.20 -4.81 3.79
C GLY A 51 2.98 -4.00 3.38
N ARG A 52 1.80 -4.57 3.66
CA ARG A 52 0.46 -4.05 3.34
C ARG A 52 -0.50 -4.45 4.44
N THR A 53 -1.55 -3.68 4.68
CA THR A 53 -2.60 -4.08 5.65
C THR A 53 -3.61 -5.07 5.04
N THR A 54 -3.76 -5.19 3.72
CA THR A 54 -4.66 -6.20 3.09
C THR A 54 -4.02 -7.58 3.07
N THR A 55 -3.90 -8.22 4.23
CA THR A 55 -3.39 -9.61 4.34
C THR A 55 -4.29 -10.42 5.25
N ASP A 56 -4.33 -11.75 5.07
CA ASP A 56 -5.14 -12.66 5.89
C ASP A 56 -4.75 -12.66 7.38
N HIS A 57 -3.57 -12.12 7.70
CA HIS A 57 -3.07 -11.97 9.07
C HIS A 57 -3.58 -10.70 9.76
N GLN A 58 -4.10 -9.73 9.00
CA GLN A 58 -4.63 -8.48 9.50
C GLN A 58 -6.13 -8.62 9.79
N THR A 59 -6.54 -8.29 11.03
CA THR A 59 -7.94 -8.33 11.51
C THR A 59 -8.76 -7.12 11.10
#